data_AF-A0A7I9W2E6-F1
#
_entry.id   AF-A0A7I9W2E6-F1
#
_cell.length_a   1.000
_cell.length_b   1.000
_cell.length_c   1.000
_cell.angle_alpha   90.00
_cell.angle_beta   90.00
_cell.angle_gamma   90.00
#
_symmetry.space_group_name_H-M   'P 1'
#
loop_
_entity.id
_entity.type
_entity.pdbx_description
1 polymer ?
#
loop_
_entity_poly.entity_id
_entity_poly.type
_entity_poly.pdbx_seq_one_letter_code
_entity_poly.pdbx_strand_id
1 'polypeptide(L)' 'MAMQFLAPARSTDLIGVGRVLRRGKTLVNVDVDVVTPDGEPVAKAIATYKIG' A
#
# COMPACT_ATOMS: atom_id res chain seq x y z
N MET A 1 5.24 8.97 4.02
CA MET A 1 4.92 7.58 3.60
C MET A 1 5.89 6.67 4.31
N ALA A 2 5.43 5.51 4.76
CA ALA A 2 6.28 4.45 5.32
C ALA A 2 5.93 3.12 4.66
N MET A 3 6.94 2.29 4.40
CA MET A 3 6.81 1.00 3.71
C MET A 3 7.55 -0.07 4.51
N GLN A 4 6.95 -1.26 4.58
CA GLN A 4 7.54 -2.44 5.19
C GLN A 4 7.57 -3.56 4.15
N PHE A 5 8.78 -4.06 3.87
CA PHE A 5 8.98 -5.22 3.01
C PHE A 5 8.90 -6.49 3.84
N LEU A 6 8.09 -7.44 3.38
CA LEU A 6 7.81 -8.70 4.07
C LEU A 6 8.49 -9.88 3.37
N ALA A 7 8.52 -9.86 2.04
CA ALA A 7 9.10 -10.89 1.20
C ALA A 7 9.63 -10.29 -0.11
N PRO A 8 10.57 -10.95 -0.81
CA PRO A 8 10.99 -10.56 -2.15
C PRO A 8 9.96 -11.01 -3.20
N ALA A 9 9.67 -10.15 -4.17
CA ALA A 9 8.98 -10.54 -5.40
C ALA A 9 9.99 -11.21 -6.35
N ARG A 10 9.69 -12.41 -6.85
CA ARG A 10 10.63 -13.20 -7.68
C ARG A 10 10.05 -13.41 -9.07
N SER A 11 10.50 -12.59 -10.02
CA SER A 11 10.11 -12.71 -11.44
C SER A 11 8.59 -12.78 -11.64
N THR A 12 7.84 -11.98 -10.90
CA THR A 12 6.38 -11.92 -10.93
C THR A 12 5.91 -10.49 -10.79
N ASP A 13 4.72 -10.20 -11.29
CA ASP A 13 4.08 -8.91 -11.13
C ASP A 13 3.66 -8.66 -9.68
N LEU A 14 3.35 -7.40 -9.36
CA LEU A 14 2.81 -7.03 -8.06
C LEU A 14 1.53 -6.22 -8.22
N ILE A 15 0.57 -6.49 -7.34
CA ILE A 15 -0.71 -5.81 -7.28
C ILE A 15 -0.74 -5.01 -6.00
N GLY A 16 -0.85 -3.68 -6.15
CA GLY A 16 -1.04 -2.74 -5.05
C GLY A 16 -2.51 -2.38 -4.89
N VAL A 17 -3.09 -2.59 -3.71
CA VAL A 17 -4.45 -2.17 -3.37
C VAL A 17 -4.41 -1.21 -2.21
N GLY A 18 -4.79 0.04 -2.45
CA GLY A 18 -4.88 1.06 -1.43
C GLY A 18 -6.29 1.19 -0.86
N ARG A 19 -6.44 1.29 0.47
CA ARG A 19 -7.72 1.61 1.12
C ARG A 19 -7.60 2.86 1.97
N VAL A 20 -8.57 3.76 1.82
CA VAL A 20 -8.63 4.97 2.64
C VAL A 20 -8.95 4.59 4.08
N LEU A 21 -8.02 4.87 4.99
CA LEU A 21 -8.21 4.70 6.43
C LEU A 21 -8.91 5.90 7.05
N ARG A 22 -8.52 7.11 6.64
CA ARG A 22 -9.07 8.37 7.17
C ARG A 22 -9.05 9.46 6.11
N ARG A 23 -10.19 10.10 5.86
CA ARG A 23 -10.33 11.25 4.95
C ARG A 23 -10.64 12.53 5.71
N GLY A 24 -9.64 13.39 5.88
CA GLY A 24 -9.82 14.75 6.38
C GLY A 24 -10.09 15.75 5.26
N LYS A 25 -10.21 17.03 5.63
CA LYS A 25 -10.42 18.13 4.68
C LYS A 25 -9.24 18.30 3.70
N THR A 26 -8.01 18.16 4.21
CA THR A 26 -6.78 18.39 3.44
C THR A 26 -5.80 17.22 3.49
N LEU A 27 -6.02 16.23 4.35
CA LEU A 27 -5.13 15.08 4.52
C LEU A 27 -5.93 13.78 4.45
N VAL A 28 -5.43 12.81 3.69
CA VAL A 28 -6.00 11.46 3.56
C VAL A 28 -4.93 10.44 3.92
N ASN A 29 -5.26 9.54 4.85
CA ASN A 29 -4.42 8.40 5.20
C ASN A 29 -4.94 7.16 4.49
N VAL A 30 -4.02 6.39 3.92
CA VAL A 30 -4.30 5.23 3.08
C VAL A 30 -3.40 4.09 3.55
N ASP A 31 -3.97 2.91 3.80
CA ASP A 31 -3.20 1.66 3.85
C ASP A 31 -3.00 1.14 2.43
N VAL A 32 -1.91 0.41 2.21
CA VAL A 32 -1.68 -0.26 0.94
C VAL A 32 -1.18 -1.68 1.21
N ASP A 33 -1.84 -2.63 0.59
CA ASP A 33 -1.39 -4.00 0.47
C ASP A 33 -0.69 -4.19 -0.85
N VAL A 34 0.49 -4.80 -0.83
CA VAL A 34 1.21 -5.21 -2.04
C VAL A 34 1.35 -6.72 -2.03
N VAL A 35 0.75 -7.38 -3.02
CA VAL A 35 0.70 -8.83 -3.13
C VAL A 35 1.16 -9.31 -4.51
N THR A 36 1.57 -10.57 -4.62
CA THR A 36 1.69 -11.27 -5.91
C THR A 36 0.31 -11.56 -6.51
N PRO A 37 0.20 -11.98 -7.78
CA PRO A 37 -1.08 -12.38 -8.38
C PRO A 37 -1.76 -13.54 -7.64
N ASP A 38 -0.97 -14.40 -7.00
CA ASP A 38 -1.44 -15.53 -6.18
C ASP A 38 -1.86 -15.11 -4.76
N GLY A 39 -1.75 -13.81 -4.43
CA GLY A 39 -2.16 -13.24 -3.15
C GLY A 39 -1.10 -13.28 -2.05
N GLU A 40 0.15 -13.66 -2.35
CA GLU A 40 1.22 -13.69 -1.36
C GLU A 40 1.65 -12.27 -0.98
N PRO A 41 1.79 -11.95 0.33
CA PRO A 41 2.14 -10.61 0.78
C PRO A 41 3.63 -10.30 0.55
N VAL A 42 3.90 -9.20 -0.16
CA VAL A 42 5.27 -8.75 -0.46
C VAL A 42 5.63 -7.50 0.35
N ALA A 43 4.68 -6.58 0.51
CA ALA A 43 4.87 -5.39 1.34
C ALA A 43 3.55 -4.85 1.90
N LYS A 44 3.69 -4.02 2.94
CA LYS A 44 2.63 -3.14 3.45
C LYS A 44 3.13 -1.71 3.43
N ALA A 45 2.24 -0.75 3.19
CA ALA A 45 2.58 0.66 3.33
C ALA A 45 1.45 1.44 4.00
N ILE A 46 1.85 2.54 4.63
CA ILE A 46 0.94 3.60 5.05
C ILE A 46 1.38 4.92 4.40
N ALA A 47 0.45 5.57 3.75
CA ALA A 47 0.67 6.83 3.06
C ALA A 47 -0.30 7.89 3.60
N THR A 48 0.22 9.12 3.72
CA THR A 48 -0.58 10.30 4.00
C THR A 48 -0.45 11.22 2.80
N TYR A 49 -1.56 11.51 2.14
CA TYR A 49 -1.65 12.40 0.99
C TYR A 49 -2.28 13.71 1.42
N LYS A 50 -1.66 14.83 1.01
CA LYS A 50 -2.34 16.12 1.03
C LYS A 50 -3.21 16.22 -0.21
N ILE A 51 -4.49 16.52 -0.02
CA ILE A 51 -5.45 16.77 -1.10
C ILE A 51 -6.04 18.17 -0.91
N GLY A 52 -6.14 18.95 -1.99
CA GLY A 52 -6.47 20.38 -1.93
C GLY A 52 -5.24 21.25 -2.15
#